data_AF-A0A180GGG6-F1
#
_entry.id   AF-A0A180GGG6-F1
#
_cell.length_a   1.000
_cell.length_b   1.000
_cell.length_c   1.000
_cell.angle_alpha   90.00
_cell.angle_beta   90.00
_cell.angle_gamma   90.00
#
_symmetry.space_group_name_H-M   'P 1'
#
loop_
_entity.id
_entity.type
_entity.pdbx_description
1 polymer ?
#
loop_
_entity_poly.entity_id
_entity_poly.type
_entity_poly.pdbx_seq_one_letter_code
_entity_poly.pdbx_strand_id
1 'polypeptide(L)'
;MNFDIWKCAVLEMKLPEDKLVQVKGKMKEIRNALRNLFKKRISELEDLPCEFSATNGSLIWLNAVADIHKIWELLEPTNKDESISFIRKGSDIMIDFFIDLQNLEIITKNCLSNFLNKEGGSRIISSYAFNRFCQPTWDMCKIYMNFNIKLSLLEGPATAKMGDLLKGKSNIVNF
;
A
#
# COMPACT_ATOMS: atom_id res chain seq x y z
N MET A 1 -5.07 -11.96 -8.82
CA MET A 1 -3.96 -11.92 -9.80
C MET A 1 -4.16 -10.76 -10.78
N ASN A 2 -3.63 -9.58 -10.46
CA ASN A 2 -3.73 -8.33 -11.26
C ASN A 2 -2.35 -7.67 -11.47
N PHE A 3 -1.29 -8.20 -10.84
CA PHE A 3 0.06 -7.62 -10.87
C PHE A 3 0.72 -7.71 -12.24
N ASP A 4 0.60 -8.81 -12.97
CA ASP A 4 1.20 -8.91 -14.32
C ASP A 4 0.47 -8.03 -15.35
N ILE A 5 -0.85 -7.86 -15.21
CA ILE A 5 -1.62 -6.91 -16.03
C ILE A 5 -1.19 -5.48 -15.75
N TRP A 6 -1.10 -5.10 -14.48
CA TRP A 6 -0.59 -3.80 -14.08
C TRP A 6 0.86 -3.61 -14.55
N LYS A 7 1.71 -4.64 -14.40
CA LYS A 7 3.09 -4.66 -14.89
C LYS A 7 3.18 -4.34 -16.38
N CYS A 8 2.39 -5.02 -17.22
CA CYS A 8 2.39 -4.77 -18.66
C CYS A 8 1.98 -3.32 -18.96
N ALA A 9 0.96 -2.81 -18.29
CA ALA A 9 0.52 -1.42 -18.45
C ALA A 9 1.63 -0.40 -18.11
N VAL A 10 2.50 -0.67 -17.12
CA VAL A 10 3.64 0.21 -16.81
C VAL A 10 4.66 0.21 -17.94
N LEU A 11 4.93 -0.97 -18.49
CA LEU A 11 5.96 -1.15 -19.51
C LEU A 11 5.51 -0.59 -20.87
N GLU A 12 4.21 -0.46 -21.08
CA GLU A 12 3.61 0.19 -22.24
C GLU A 12 3.58 1.73 -22.13
N MET A 13 3.84 2.29 -20.94
CA MET A 13 4.00 3.73 -20.79
C MET A 13 5.25 4.20 -21.53
N LYS A 14 5.13 5.33 -22.25
CA LYS A 14 6.23 5.99 -22.97
C LYS A 14 7.22 6.65 -22.00
N LEU A 15 7.91 5.84 -21.21
CA LEU A 15 8.94 6.29 -20.29
C LEU A 15 10.29 6.40 -21.01
N PRO A 16 11.16 7.34 -20.59
CA PRO A 16 12.58 7.32 -20.94
C PRO A 16 13.22 5.95 -20.64
N GLU A 17 14.14 5.52 -21.48
CA GLU A 17 14.77 4.18 -21.37
C GLU A 17 15.45 3.96 -20.00
N ASP A 18 16.09 4.98 -19.45
CA ASP A 18 16.72 4.95 -18.13
C ASP A 18 15.72 4.72 -16.99
N LYS A 19 14.54 5.37 -17.06
CA LYS A 19 13.44 5.15 -16.12
C LYS A 19 12.85 3.75 -16.29
N LEU A 20 12.70 3.28 -17.53
CA LEU A 20 12.15 1.98 -17.85
C LEU A 20 13.04 0.83 -17.32
N VAL A 21 14.36 0.97 -17.42
CA VAL A 21 15.33 0.05 -16.82
C VAL A 21 15.18 0.02 -15.29
N GLN A 22 15.05 1.18 -14.64
CA GLN A 22 14.86 1.27 -13.18
C GLN A 22 13.55 0.61 -12.74
N VAL A 23 12.45 0.88 -13.44
CA VAL A 23 11.13 0.28 -13.17
C VAL A 23 11.19 -1.25 -13.29
N LYS A 24 11.79 -1.77 -14.36
CA LYS A 24 11.98 -3.22 -14.55
C LYS A 24 12.81 -3.84 -13.42
N GLY A 25 13.88 -3.17 -13.00
CA GLY A 25 14.72 -3.59 -11.87
C GLY A 25 13.91 -3.70 -10.59
N LYS A 26 13.18 -2.65 -10.23
CA LYS A 26 12.34 -2.60 -9.01
C LYS A 26 11.23 -3.66 -9.03
N MET A 27 10.57 -3.87 -10.17
CA MET A 27 9.58 -4.95 -10.29
C MET A 27 10.17 -6.35 -10.08
N LYS A 28 11.41 -6.57 -10.54
CA LYS A 28 12.10 -7.85 -10.33
C LYS A 28 12.44 -8.05 -8.85
N GLU A 29 12.89 -7.00 -8.16
CA GLU A 29 13.13 -7.01 -6.71
C GLU A 29 11.86 -7.36 -5.93
N ILE A 30 10.76 -6.66 -6.22
CA ILE A 30 9.44 -6.91 -5.61
C ILE A 30 9.03 -8.37 -5.85
N ARG A 31 9.06 -8.84 -7.11
CA ARG A 31 8.67 -10.22 -7.45
C ARG A 31 9.51 -11.26 -6.70
N ASN A 32 10.81 -11.03 -6.56
CA ASN A 32 11.69 -11.94 -5.82
C ASN A 32 11.36 -11.95 -4.32
N ALA A 33 11.13 -10.77 -3.73
CA ALA A 33 10.71 -10.62 -2.34
C ALA A 33 9.38 -11.35 -2.08
N LEU A 34 8.41 -11.19 -2.96
CA LEU A 34 7.14 -11.91 -2.93
C LEU A 34 7.37 -13.43 -2.96
N ARG A 35 8.11 -13.93 -3.96
CA ARG A 35 8.39 -15.36 -4.09
C ARG A 35 9.04 -15.92 -2.83
N ASN A 36 9.94 -15.17 -2.21
CA ASN A 36 10.63 -15.61 -1.00
C ASN A 36 9.70 -15.65 0.22
N LEU A 37 8.79 -14.68 0.38
CA LEU A 37 7.76 -14.70 1.42
C LEU A 37 6.88 -15.95 1.32
N PHE A 38 6.37 -16.26 0.12
CA PHE A 38 5.54 -17.45 -0.10
C PHE A 38 6.34 -18.74 0.07
N LYS A 39 7.56 -18.82 -0.48
CA LYS A 39 8.42 -20.01 -0.32
C LYS A 39 8.72 -20.29 1.14
N LYS A 40 9.04 -19.26 1.93
CA LYS A 40 9.25 -19.40 3.37
C LYS A 40 8.01 -20.00 4.03
N ARG A 41 6.81 -19.49 3.73
CA ARG A 41 5.57 -20.01 4.30
C ARG A 41 5.30 -21.47 3.89
N ILE A 42 5.54 -21.83 2.63
CA ILE A 42 5.40 -23.21 2.15
C ILE A 42 6.36 -24.13 2.91
N SER A 43 7.64 -23.76 3.03
CA SER A 43 8.62 -24.56 3.77
C SER A 43 8.25 -24.73 5.26
N GLU A 44 7.70 -23.69 5.89
CA GLU A 44 7.18 -23.76 7.27
C GLU A 44 5.99 -24.71 7.40
N LEU A 45 5.11 -24.78 6.40
CA LEU A 45 3.95 -25.68 6.39
C LEU A 45 4.33 -27.14 6.08
N GLU A 46 5.41 -27.35 5.34
CA GLU A 46 5.94 -28.66 4.95
C GLU A 46 6.97 -29.22 5.95
N ASP A 47 7.21 -28.54 7.08
CA ASP A 47 8.26 -28.84 8.06
C ASP A 47 9.67 -29.02 7.44
N LEU A 48 9.91 -28.32 6.32
CA LEU A 48 11.19 -28.37 5.63
C LEU A 48 12.22 -27.41 6.26
N PRO A 49 13.52 -27.75 6.24
CA PRO A 49 14.57 -26.83 6.65
C PRO A 49 14.51 -25.56 5.80
N CYS A 50 14.05 -24.47 6.42
CA CYS A 50 13.98 -23.19 5.73
C CYS A 50 15.40 -22.61 5.60
N GLU A 51 15.94 -22.56 4.39
CA GLU A 51 17.23 -21.89 4.10
C GLU A 51 17.19 -20.38 4.45
N PHE A 52 16.00 -19.82 4.70
CA PHE A 52 15.77 -18.40 4.97
C PHE A 52 15.67 -18.06 6.46
N SER A 53 16.45 -18.74 7.31
CA SER A 53 16.33 -18.72 8.79
C SER A 53 16.57 -17.38 9.50
N ALA A 54 16.89 -16.31 8.78
CA ALA A 54 17.01 -14.99 9.41
C ALA A 54 15.62 -14.44 9.74
N THR A 55 15.37 -14.20 11.04
CA THR A 55 14.22 -13.46 11.58
C THR A 55 13.97 -12.11 10.88
N ASN A 56 15.01 -11.55 10.25
CA ASN A 56 14.96 -10.30 9.50
C ASN A 56 14.60 -10.46 8.01
N GLY A 57 14.58 -11.68 7.45
CA GLY A 57 14.33 -11.93 6.03
C GLY A 57 12.96 -11.46 5.57
N SER A 58 11.91 -11.77 6.33
CA SER A 58 10.54 -11.32 6.05
C SER A 58 10.43 -9.79 6.06
N LEU A 59 11.12 -9.10 6.97
CA LEU A 59 11.12 -7.64 7.04
C LEU A 59 11.87 -7.01 5.85
N ILE A 60 12.99 -7.59 5.44
CA ILE A 60 13.73 -7.16 4.24
C ILE A 60 12.84 -7.28 2.99
N TRP A 61 12.15 -8.41 2.84
CA TRP A 61 11.25 -8.62 1.71
C TRP A 61 10.02 -7.72 1.76
N LEU A 62 9.45 -7.48 2.95
CA LEU A 62 8.39 -6.50 3.13
C LEU A 62 8.82 -5.08 2.72
N ASN A 63 10.02 -4.65 3.13
CA ASN A 63 10.59 -3.36 2.71
C ASN A 63 10.79 -3.31 1.18
N ALA A 64 11.30 -4.38 0.57
CA ALA A 64 11.45 -4.45 -0.88
C ALA A 64 10.12 -4.37 -1.63
N VAL A 65 9.05 -4.94 -1.05
CA VAL A 65 7.69 -4.81 -1.59
C VAL A 65 7.18 -3.37 -1.41
N ALA A 66 7.39 -2.77 -0.24
CA ALA A 66 7.02 -1.38 0.04
C ALA A 66 7.68 -0.38 -0.90
N ASP A 67 8.89 -0.67 -1.36
CA ASP A 67 9.65 0.11 -2.33
C ASP A 67 8.99 0.25 -3.71
N ILE A 68 7.85 -0.41 -3.95
CA ILE A 68 6.98 -0.10 -5.10
C ILE A 68 6.61 1.40 -5.16
N HIS A 69 6.62 2.11 -4.03
CA HIS A 69 6.33 3.54 -4.04
C HIS A 69 7.30 4.36 -4.89
N LYS A 70 8.55 3.90 -4.98
CA LYS A 70 9.59 4.50 -5.83
C LYS A 70 9.26 4.36 -7.31
N ILE A 71 8.46 3.36 -7.70
CA ILE A 71 7.95 3.26 -9.07
C ILE A 71 6.95 4.40 -9.33
N TRP A 72 6.08 4.77 -8.39
CA TRP A 72 5.17 5.91 -8.58
C TRP A 72 5.94 7.21 -8.82
N GLU A 73 7.01 7.46 -8.05
CA GLU A 73 7.87 8.64 -8.18
C GLU A 73 8.54 8.74 -9.57
N LEU A 74 8.88 7.59 -10.18
CA LEU A 74 9.46 7.56 -11.52
C LEU A 74 8.43 7.87 -12.63
N LEU A 75 7.14 7.67 -12.36
CA LEU A 75 6.05 7.78 -13.32
C LEU A 75 5.37 9.16 -13.35
N GLU A 76 5.64 10.04 -12.38
CA GLU A 76 5.45 11.48 -12.56
C GLU A 76 6.52 11.97 -13.58
N PRO A 77 6.24 12.72 -14.67
CA PRO A 77 5.00 13.39 -15.12
C PRO A 77 4.80 13.38 -16.67
N THR A 78 3.97 12.50 -17.25
CA THR A 78 3.71 12.51 -18.71
C THR A 78 2.25 12.80 -19.09
N ASN A 79 1.29 12.39 -18.27
CA ASN A 79 -0.14 12.72 -18.39
C ASN A 79 -0.78 12.55 -17.02
N LYS A 80 -1.27 13.65 -16.40
CA LYS A 80 -1.71 13.64 -15.00
C LYS A 80 -2.83 12.62 -14.74
N ASP A 81 -3.77 12.44 -15.66
CA ASP A 81 -4.93 11.59 -15.39
C ASP A 81 -4.60 10.09 -15.55
N GLU A 82 -3.83 9.74 -16.59
CA GLU A 82 -3.39 8.36 -16.81
C GLU A 82 -2.40 7.90 -15.74
N SER A 83 -1.45 8.77 -15.33
CA SER A 83 -0.52 8.45 -14.25
C SER A 83 -1.24 8.29 -12.91
N ILE A 84 -2.22 9.16 -12.60
CA ILE A 84 -3.02 9.03 -11.37
C ILE A 84 -3.82 7.73 -11.36
N SER A 85 -4.55 7.41 -12.44
CA SER A 85 -5.33 6.18 -12.55
C SER A 85 -4.44 4.94 -12.37
N PHE A 86 -3.27 4.98 -12.99
CA PHE A 86 -2.28 3.91 -12.91
C PHE A 86 -1.70 3.74 -11.50
N ILE A 87 -1.31 4.84 -10.84
CA ILE A 87 -0.78 4.82 -9.48
C ILE A 87 -1.85 4.33 -8.49
N ARG A 88 -3.12 4.73 -8.67
CA ARG A 88 -4.26 4.24 -7.89
C ARG A 88 -4.41 2.73 -7.99
N LYS A 89 -4.50 2.21 -9.23
CA LYS A 89 -4.65 0.76 -9.46
C LYS A 89 -3.49 -0.03 -8.84
N GLY A 90 -2.28 0.49 -8.98
CA GLY A 90 -1.11 -0.14 -8.41
C GLY A 90 -1.06 -0.08 -6.88
N SER A 91 -1.55 1.01 -6.28
CA SER A 91 -1.71 1.12 -4.83
C SER A 91 -2.79 0.17 -4.30
N ASP A 92 -3.91 0.00 -5.02
CA ASP A 92 -4.97 -0.96 -4.68
C ASP A 92 -4.42 -2.40 -4.67
N ILE A 93 -3.65 -2.79 -5.71
CA ILE A 93 -2.99 -4.11 -5.78
C ILE A 93 -2.07 -4.37 -4.58
N MET A 94 -1.40 -3.33 -4.09
CA MET A 94 -0.52 -3.45 -2.93
C MET A 94 -1.28 -3.67 -1.63
N ILE A 95 -2.42 -2.99 -1.45
CA ILE A 95 -3.29 -3.22 -0.30
C ILE A 95 -3.88 -4.64 -0.34
N ASP A 96 -4.40 -5.06 -1.49
CA ASP A 96 -4.89 -6.44 -1.69
C ASP A 96 -3.81 -7.46 -1.34
N PHE A 97 -2.57 -7.19 -1.76
CA PHE A 97 -1.44 -8.05 -1.43
C PHE A 97 -1.17 -8.13 0.09
N PHE A 98 -1.19 -7.02 0.83
CA PHE A 98 -1.02 -7.06 2.28
C PHE A 98 -2.16 -7.80 2.98
N ILE A 99 -3.39 -7.67 2.46
CA ILE A 99 -4.54 -8.43 2.93
C ILE A 99 -4.31 -9.93 2.70
N ASP A 100 -3.85 -10.33 1.50
CA ASP A 100 -3.55 -11.72 1.16
C ASP A 100 -2.44 -12.30 2.05
N LEU A 101 -1.37 -11.54 2.29
CA LEU A 101 -0.29 -11.96 3.21
C LEU A 101 -0.80 -12.28 4.60
N GLN A 102 -1.75 -11.49 5.10
CA GLN A 102 -2.35 -11.69 6.40
C GLN A 102 -3.31 -12.88 6.39
N ASN A 103 -4.19 -12.98 5.39
CA ASN A 103 -5.22 -14.02 5.30
C ASN A 103 -4.61 -15.41 5.08
N LEU A 104 -3.52 -15.50 4.33
CA LEU A 104 -2.78 -16.74 4.09
C LEU A 104 -1.76 -17.04 5.20
N GLU A 105 -1.73 -16.22 6.25
CA GLU A 105 -0.81 -16.32 7.38
C GLU A 105 0.67 -16.38 6.96
N ILE A 106 1.01 -15.80 5.80
CA ILE A 106 2.40 -15.67 5.33
C ILE A 106 3.15 -14.72 6.26
N ILE A 107 2.44 -13.73 6.81
CA ILE A 107 2.94 -12.83 7.84
C ILE A 107 1.86 -12.70 8.92
N THR A 108 2.29 -12.72 10.18
CA THR A 108 1.36 -12.56 11.31
C THR A 108 0.74 -11.17 11.33
N LYS A 109 -0.51 -11.08 11.81
CA LYS A 109 -1.23 -9.80 11.96
C LYS A 109 -0.43 -8.76 12.74
N ASN A 110 0.25 -9.17 13.82
CA ASN A 110 1.08 -8.28 14.62
C ASN A 110 2.31 -7.78 13.85
N CYS A 111 2.97 -8.66 13.08
CA CYS A 111 4.12 -8.28 12.27
C CYS A 111 3.72 -7.29 11.17
N LEU A 112 2.65 -7.58 10.42
CA LEU A 112 2.15 -6.69 9.39
C LEU A 112 1.69 -5.35 9.96
N SER A 113 0.96 -5.35 11.08
CA SER A 113 0.55 -4.12 11.77
C SER A 113 1.76 -3.29 12.21
N ASN A 114 2.77 -3.91 12.83
CA ASN A 114 3.99 -3.21 13.23
C ASN A 114 4.77 -2.66 12.04
N PHE A 115 4.81 -3.39 10.92
CA PHE A 115 5.45 -2.95 9.69
C PHE A 115 4.74 -1.72 9.10
N LEU A 116 3.42 -1.81 8.93
CA LEU A 116 2.58 -0.76 8.36
C LEU A 116 2.60 0.53 9.19
N ASN A 117 2.80 0.43 10.51
CA ASN A 117 2.90 1.58 11.40
C ASN A 117 4.32 2.15 11.56
N LYS A 118 5.35 1.55 10.93
CA LYS A 118 6.75 2.03 10.95
C LYS A 118 7.17 2.58 9.58
N GLU A 119 8.31 3.26 9.51
CA GLU A 119 8.74 4.08 8.37
C GLU A 119 8.61 3.43 6.98
N GLY A 120 8.90 2.14 6.83
CA GLY A 120 8.76 1.45 5.54
C GLY A 120 7.29 1.29 5.11
N GLY A 121 6.41 0.95 6.04
CA GLY A 121 4.99 0.73 5.78
C GLY A 121 4.14 2.00 5.82
N SER A 122 4.53 3.01 6.60
CA SER A 122 3.80 4.29 6.71
C SER A 122 3.81 5.05 5.37
N ARG A 123 4.87 4.90 4.57
CA ARG A 123 4.96 5.43 3.21
C ARG A 123 3.95 4.80 2.26
N ILE A 124 3.67 3.49 2.40
CA ILE A 124 2.66 2.81 1.59
C ILE A 124 1.28 3.34 1.93
N ILE A 125 0.95 3.43 3.23
CA ILE A 125 -0.33 3.98 3.69
C ILE A 125 -0.51 5.41 3.19
N SER A 126 0.53 6.23 3.32
CA SER A 126 0.53 7.61 2.87
C SER A 126 0.36 7.71 1.36
N SER A 127 1.07 6.88 0.59
CA SER A 127 0.94 6.80 -0.88
C SER A 127 -0.46 6.37 -1.29
N TYR A 128 -1.03 5.35 -0.64
CA TYR A 128 -2.39 4.89 -0.90
C TYR A 128 -3.41 6.01 -0.62
N ALA A 129 -3.34 6.64 0.56
CA ALA A 129 -4.22 7.73 0.95
C ALA A 129 -4.07 8.94 0.01
N PHE A 130 -2.83 9.33 -0.29
CA PHE A 130 -2.54 10.40 -1.24
C PHE A 130 -3.19 10.12 -2.59
N ASN A 131 -2.88 8.99 -3.21
CA ASN A 131 -3.38 8.71 -4.55
C ASN A 131 -4.90 8.49 -4.59
N ARG A 132 -5.52 7.99 -3.52
CA ARG A 132 -6.97 7.79 -3.44
C ARG A 132 -7.74 9.08 -3.24
N PHE A 133 -7.27 9.96 -2.35
CA PHE A 133 -8.01 11.14 -1.91
C PHE A 133 -7.49 12.46 -2.49
N CYS A 134 -6.30 12.49 -3.08
CA CYS A 134 -5.76 13.71 -3.67
C CYS A 134 -6.54 14.06 -4.93
N GLN A 135 -7.38 15.08 -4.80
CA GLN A 135 -7.91 15.84 -5.92
C GLN A 135 -7.04 17.11 -6.06
N PRO A 136 -6.82 17.62 -7.29
CA PRO A 136 -5.96 18.80 -7.50
C PRO A 136 -6.35 20.04 -6.69
N THR A 137 -7.60 20.11 -6.24
CA THR A 137 -8.19 21.22 -5.49
C THR A 137 -8.12 21.04 -3.97
N TRP A 138 -7.64 19.89 -3.49
CA TRP A 138 -7.79 19.45 -2.11
C TRP A 138 -6.45 19.48 -1.36
N ASP A 139 -6.41 20.22 -0.26
CA ASP A 139 -5.27 20.25 0.67
C ASP A 139 -5.29 18.98 1.54
N MET A 140 -4.42 18.02 1.21
CA MET A 140 -4.36 16.72 1.88
C MET A 140 -4.08 16.83 3.38
N CYS A 141 -3.28 17.80 3.81
CA CYS A 141 -3.04 18.05 5.23
C CYS A 141 -4.34 18.47 5.92
N LYS A 142 -5.12 19.36 5.30
CA LYS A 142 -6.43 19.77 5.84
C LYS A 142 -7.43 18.62 5.86
N ILE A 143 -7.46 17.80 4.82
CA ILE A 143 -8.36 16.63 4.76
C ILE A 143 -8.01 15.64 5.87
N TYR A 144 -6.73 15.27 5.97
CA TYR A 144 -6.29 14.29 6.96
C TYR A 144 -6.47 14.81 8.39
N MET A 145 -6.15 16.09 8.65
CA MET A 145 -6.43 16.72 9.94
C MET A 145 -7.94 16.74 10.24
N ASN A 146 -8.79 17.06 9.26
CA ASN A 146 -10.24 17.06 9.43
C ASN A 146 -10.75 15.65 9.78
N PHE A 147 -10.30 14.61 9.06
CA PHE A 147 -10.65 13.22 9.37
C PHE A 147 -10.24 12.81 10.78
N ASN A 148 -8.98 13.06 11.17
CA ASN A 148 -8.48 12.69 12.51
C ASN A 148 -9.18 13.45 13.63
N ILE A 149 -9.45 14.75 13.44
CA ILE A 149 -10.23 15.55 14.39
C ILE A 149 -11.65 14.99 14.48
N LYS A 150 -12.31 14.72 13.34
CA LYS A 150 -13.67 14.18 13.32
C LYS A 150 -13.76 12.82 14.01
N LEU A 151 -12.81 11.91 13.76
CA LEU A 151 -12.69 10.62 14.45
C LEU A 151 -12.50 10.79 15.96
N SER A 152 -11.57 11.66 16.37
CA SER A 152 -11.32 11.97 17.78
C SER A 152 -12.59 12.50 18.49
N LEU A 153 -13.35 13.37 17.79
CA LEU A 153 -14.62 13.89 18.29
C LEU A 153 -15.73 12.82 18.36
N LEU A 154 -15.72 11.83 17.45
CA LEU A 154 -16.70 10.74 17.38
C LEU A 154 -16.47 9.63 18.42
N GLU A 155 -15.21 9.36 18.76
CA GLU A 155 -14.81 8.25 19.63
C GLU A 155 -14.55 8.69 21.09
N GLY A 156 -14.31 9.99 21.32
CA GLY A 156 -14.00 10.53 22.64
C GLY A 156 -15.23 10.62 23.56
N PRO A 157 -15.17 10.06 24.79
CA PRO A 157 -16.28 10.19 25.75
C PRO A 157 -16.51 11.65 26.18
N ALA A 158 -15.45 12.47 26.22
CA ALA A 158 -15.54 13.90 26.54
C ALA A 158 -16.19 14.75 25.42
N THR A 159 -16.28 14.20 24.21
CA THR A 159 -16.78 14.90 23.02
C THR A 159 -18.11 14.33 22.53
N ALA A 160 -18.78 13.51 23.35
CA ALA A 160 -20.02 12.80 22.99
C ALA A 160 -21.08 13.70 22.34
N LYS A 161 -21.31 14.91 22.89
CA LYS A 161 -22.25 15.89 22.31
C LYS A 161 -21.89 16.29 20.87
N MET A 162 -20.60 16.47 20.59
CA MET A 162 -20.11 16.77 19.24
C MET A 162 -20.18 15.53 18.35
N GLY A 163 -19.86 14.36 18.90
CA GLY A 163 -20.02 13.07 18.24
C GLY A 163 -21.47 12.84 17.76
N ASP A 164 -22.46 13.13 18.60
CA ASP A 164 -23.88 12.99 18.27
C ASP A 164 -24.31 13.91 17.12
N LEU A 165 -23.79 15.14 17.09
CA LEU A 165 -24.01 16.07 15.97
C LEU A 165 -23.36 15.58 14.68
N LEU A 166 -22.14 15.04 14.76
CA LEU A 166 -21.39 14.55 13.60
C LEU A 166 -21.94 13.23 13.04
N LYS A 167 -22.61 12.43 13.85
CA LYS A 167 -23.32 11.19 13.45
C LYS A 167 -24.71 11.44 12.85
N GLY A 168 -25.16 12.70 12.79
CA GLY A 168 -26.54 13.12 12.50
C GLY A 168 -27.33 12.19 11.57
N LYS A 169 -28.49 11.72 12.07
CA LYS A 169 -29.53 10.90 11.40
C LYS A 169 -29.13 10.27 10.07
N SER A 170 -28.84 8.98 10.13
CA SER A 170 -28.86 8.03 9.00
C SER A 170 -29.99 8.36 8.01
N ASN A 171 -29.65 9.06 6.93
CA ASN A 171 -30.38 9.09 5.68
C ASN A 171 -29.52 9.76 4.60
N ILE A 172 -29.27 8.98 3.55
CA ILE A 172 -29.00 9.38 2.15
C ILE A 172 -27.51 9.40 1.71
N VAL A 173 -27.21 8.27 1.05
CA VAL A 173 -26.46 8.06 -0.20
C VAL A 173 -24.96 7.76 -0.10
N ASN A 174 -24.70 6.46 -0.32
CA ASN A 174 -23.44 5.88 -0.75
C ASN A 174 -22.91 6.59 -2.01
N PHE A 175 -21.62 6.91 -1.99
CA PHE A 175 -20.79 6.99 -3.18
C PHE A 175 -19.70 5.92 -3.07
#